data_AF-A0A838JAC5-F1
#
_entry.id   AF-A0A838JAC5-F1
#
_cell.length_a   1.000
_cell.length_b   1.000
_cell.length_c   1.000
_cell.angle_alpha   90.00
_cell.angle_beta   90.00
_cell.angle_gamma   90.00
#
_symmetry.space_group_name_H-M   'P 1'
#
loop_
_entity.id
_entity.type
_entity.pdbx_description
1 polymer ?
#
loop_
_entity_poly.entity_id
_entity_poly.type
_entity_poly.pdbx_seq_one_letter_code
_entity_poly.pdbx_strand_id
1 'polypeptide(L)'
;MHTTNYFDTFIAIADDCPAKTGEAPPTKELQSAVQIQYALLAGHPYEHTSDEVLYRSNGERRGQSREEFFSKGQPCFRSSPLTKRYGWGVHSNAEGRIAIYAVGSDEYCQLAADTSLKQLKGMRSTRAG
;
A
#
# COMPACT_ATOMS: atom_id res chain seq x y z
N MET A 1 11.30 11.24 13.89
CA MET A 1 10.94 9.94 13.29
C MET A 1 9.91 10.20 12.22
N HIS A 2 10.14 9.68 11.01
CA HIS A 2 9.18 9.82 9.90
C HIS A 2 8.13 8.72 9.98
N THR A 3 6.92 9.00 9.50
CA THR A 3 5.84 8.02 9.37
C THR A 3 5.32 8.01 7.93
N THR A 4 4.75 6.88 7.55
CA THR A 4 4.08 6.63 6.28
C THR A 4 2.58 6.43 6.44
N ASN A 5 2.07 6.56 7.67
CA ASN A 5 0.65 6.43 7.98
C ASN A 5 -0.13 7.62 7.41
N TYR A 6 -1.28 7.30 6.82
CA TYR A 6 -2.31 8.25 6.47
C TYR A 6 -3.54 8.00 7.34
N PHE A 7 -4.44 8.96 7.41
CA PHE A 7 -5.70 8.88 8.18
C PHE A 7 -6.83 9.32 7.28
N ASP A 8 -7.97 8.62 7.34
CA ASP A 8 -9.16 8.86 6.50
C ASP A 8 -8.79 9.13 5.04
N THR A 9 -7.96 8.25 4.47
CA THR A 9 -7.33 8.45 3.17
C THR A 9 -7.50 7.22 2.31
N PHE A 10 -7.95 7.41 1.07
CA PHE A 10 -7.95 6.38 0.04
C PHE A 10 -6.86 6.66 -0.99
N ILE A 11 -6.00 5.68 -1.24
CA ILE A 11 -4.98 5.68 -2.27
C ILE A 11 -5.47 4.77 -3.39
N ALA A 12 -6.02 5.36 -4.45
CA ALA A 12 -6.36 4.66 -5.68
C ALA A 12 -5.12 4.14 -6.41
N ILE A 13 -5.30 3.20 -7.33
CA ILE A 13 -4.22 2.72 -8.19
C ILE A 13 -3.63 3.87 -9.04
N ALA A 14 -2.38 3.70 -9.50
CA ALA A 14 -1.77 4.65 -10.41
C ALA A 14 -2.52 4.71 -11.74
N ASP A 15 -2.55 5.88 -12.39
CA ASP A 15 -3.23 6.05 -13.69
C ASP A 15 -2.65 5.13 -14.77
N ASP A 16 -1.36 4.80 -14.69
CA ASP A 16 -0.63 3.91 -15.60
C ASP A 16 -0.55 2.46 -15.09
N CYS A 17 -1.35 2.09 -14.09
CA CYS A 17 -1.40 0.71 -13.59
C CYS A 17 -1.96 -0.22 -14.68
N PRO A 18 -1.21 -1.26 -15.10
CA PRO A 18 -1.64 -2.17 -16.16
C PRO A 18 -2.77 -3.12 -15.70
N ALA A 19 -2.85 -3.43 -14.41
CA ALA A 19 -3.85 -4.35 -13.86
C ALA A 19 -5.27 -3.77 -13.95
N LYS A 20 -6.21 -4.60 -14.40
CA LYS A 20 -7.65 -4.29 -14.47
C LYS A 20 -8.46 -4.89 -13.33
N THR A 21 -7.85 -5.78 -12.56
CA THR A 21 -8.37 -6.40 -11.34
C THR A 21 -7.26 -6.46 -10.30
N GLY A 22 -7.58 -6.76 -9.04
CA GLY A 22 -6.56 -7.04 -8.03
C GLY A 22 -5.83 -8.35 -8.31
N GLU A 23 -4.53 -8.27 -8.56
CA GLU A 23 -3.68 -9.43 -8.85
C GLU A 23 -2.76 -9.74 -7.66
N ALA A 24 -2.76 -10.99 -7.20
CA ALA A 24 -1.80 -11.41 -6.18
C ALA A 24 -0.37 -11.37 -6.78
N PRO A 25 0.63 -10.78 -6.08
CA PRO A 25 2.01 -10.80 -6.56
C PRO A 25 2.52 -12.24 -6.73
N PRO A 26 3.32 -12.53 -7.77
CA PRO A 26 3.76 -13.89 -8.06
C PRO A 26 4.62 -14.46 -6.92
N THR A 27 4.37 -15.73 -6.59
CA THR A 27 5.14 -16.47 -5.59
C THR A 27 6.59 -16.68 -6.06
N LYS A 28 7.54 -16.54 -5.14
CA LYS A 28 8.99 -16.69 -5.37
C LYS A 28 9.58 -17.45 -4.18
N GLU A 29 10.68 -18.18 -4.40
CA GLU A 29 11.41 -18.90 -3.33
C GLU A 29 11.78 -17.96 -2.19
N LEU A 30 12.28 -16.76 -2.50
CA LEU A 30 12.46 -15.68 -1.53
C LEU A 30 11.31 -14.68 -1.68
N GLN A 31 10.50 -14.55 -0.62
CA GLN A 31 9.40 -13.59 -0.59
C GLN A 31 9.92 -12.17 -0.84
N SER A 32 9.40 -11.49 -1.84
CA SER A 32 9.70 -10.08 -2.12
C SER A 32 8.92 -9.15 -1.18
N ALA A 33 9.32 -7.87 -1.10
CA ALA A 33 8.67 -6.91 -0.22
C ALA A 33 7.17 -6.78 -0.53
N VAL A 34 6.79 -6.74 -1.82
CA VAL A 34 5.39 -6.67 -2.23
C VAL A 34 4.61 -7.94 -1.85
N GLN A 35 5.22 -9.12 -1.90
CA GLN A 35 4.55 -10.35 -1.47
C GLN A 35 4.24 -10.33 0.02
N ILE A 36 5.17 -9.81 0.84
CA ILE A 36 4.95 -9.66 2.28
C ILE A 36 3.89 -8.60 2.57
N GLN A 37 3.92 -7.47 1.86
CA GLN A 37 2.87 -6.45 1.96
C GLN A 37 1.49 -7.03 1.63
N TYR A 38 1.40 -7.77 0.53
CA TYR A 38 0.16 -8.43 0.12
C TYR A 38 -0.29 -9.45 1.17
N ALA A 39 0.59 -10.34 1.63
CA ALA A 39 0.24 -11.37 2.60
C ALA A 39 -0.22 -10.81 3.95
N LEU A 40 0.35 -9.68 4.39
CA LEU A 40 -0.04 -9.01 5.63
C LEU A 40 -1.39 -8.28 5.54
N LEU A 41 -1.88 -7.99 4.34
CA LEU A 41 -3.07 -7.16 4.12
C LEU A 41 -4.24 -7.95 3.50
N ALA A 42 -3.94 -8.94 2.67
CA ALA A 42 -4.92 -9.79 2.04
C ALA A 42 -5.61 -10.65 3.10
N GLY A 43 -6.91 -10.41 3.31
CA GLY A 43 -7.70 -11.10 4.34
C GLY A 43 -7.56 -10.54 5.76
N HIS A 44 -6.74 -9.50 5.96
CA HIS A 44 -6.48 -8.88 7.26
C HIS A 44 -6.74 -7.36 7.22
N PRO A 45 -7.97 -6.91 6.87
CA PRO A 45 -8.27 -5.49 6.74
C PRO A 45 -8.14 -4.78 8.10
N TYR A 46 -7.40 -3.66 8.12
CA TYR A 46 -7.21 -2.82 9.31
C TYR A 46 -6.55 -3.55 10.50
N GLU A 47 -5.79 -4.62 10.26
CA GLU A 47 -5.00 -5.26 11.31
C GLU A 47 -3.68 -4.52 11.57
N HIS A 48 -3.14 -3.88 10.52
CA HIS A 48 -1.82 -3.25 10.55
C HIS A 48 -1.85 -1.82 10.03
N THR A 49 -0.92 -0.99 10.49
CA THR A 49 -0.64 0.35 9.98
C THR A 49 0.31 0.32 8.78
N SER A 50 0.38 1.42 8.02
CA SER A 50 1.33 1.53 6.89
C SER A 50 2.77 1.33 7.35
N ASP A 51 3.14 1.89 8.51
CA ASP A 51 4.48 1.78 9.07
C ASP A 51 4.84 0.33 9.42
N GLU A 52 3.94 -0.42 10.06
CA GLU A 52 4.20 -1.82 10.43
C GLU A 52 4.42 -2.69 9.19
N VAL A 53 3.58 -2.53 8.18
CA VAL A 53 3.67 -3.33 6.96
C VAL A 53 4.93 -2.97 6.17
N LEU A 54 5.28 -1.69 6.06
CA LEU A 54 6.50 -1.26 5.36
C LEU A 54 7.77 -1.66 6.10
N TYR A 55 7.76 -1.61 7.43
CA TYR A 55 8.87 -2.08 8.26
C TYR A 55 9.07 -3.59 8.12
N ARG A 56 8.02 -4.41 8.31
CA ARG A 56 8.11 -5.87 8.14
C ARG A 56 8.55 -6.27 6.74
N SER A 57 8.04 -5.61 5.71
CA SER A 57 8.37 -5.94 4.32
C SER A 57 9.75 -5.46 3.84
N ASN A 58 10.39 -4.51 4.54
CA ASN A 58 11.68 -3.94 4.12
C ASN A 58 12.72 -3.86 5.26
N GLY A 59 12.42 -3.13 6.34
CA GLY A 59 13.35 -2.86 7.43
C GLY A 59 13.75 -4.14 8.18
N GLU A 60 12.76 -4.89 8.67
CA GLU A 60 12.97 -6.13 9.43
C GLU A 60 13.78 -7.16 8.63
N ARG A 61 13.46 -7.32 7.34
CA ARG A 61 14.20 -8.21 6.43
C ARG A 61 15.65 -7.82 6.20
N ARG A 62 15.97 -6.55 6.39
CA ARG A 62 17.33 -6.02 6.27
C ARG A 62 18.05 -5.98 7.62
N GLY A 63 17.43 -6.51 8.68
CA GLY A 63 17.96 -6.50 10.03
C GLY A 63 18.06 -5.09 10.65
N GLN A 64 17.27 -4.13 10.15
CA GLN A 64 17.27 -2.75 10.64
C GLN A 64 16.31 -2.61 11.80
N SER A 65 16.69 -1.85 12.83
CA SER A 65 15.77 -1.46 13.89
C SER A 65 14.68 -0.54 13.36
N ARG A 66 13.51 -0.53 14.00
CA ARG A 66 12.40 0.35 13.60
C ARG A 66 12.81 1.82 13.61
N GLU A 67 13.57 2.24 14.61
CA GLU A 67 14.12 3.60 14.72
C GLU A 67 15.06 3.94 13.57
N GLU A 68 15.98 3.05 13.21
CA GLU A 68 16.90 3.24 12.08
C GLU A 68 16.14 3.32 10.75
N PHE A 69 15.14 2.46 10.57
CA PHE A 69 14.31 2.46 9.36
C PHE A 69 13.56 3.79 9.22
N PHE A 70 12.93 4.28 10.28
CA PHE A 70 12.15 5.53 10.26
C PHE A 70 12.95 6.79 10.61
N SER A 71 14.27 6.68 10.77
CA SER A 71 15.19 7.82 10.94
C SER A 71 15.21 8.72 9.69
N LYS A 72 14.91 8.14 8.52
CA LYS A 72 14.74 8.81 7.24
C LYS A 72 13.35 8.55 6.66
N GLY A 73 12.90 9.42 5.77
CA GLY A 73 11.63 9.25 5.06
C GLY A 73 11.61 7.93 4.25
N GLN A 74 10.55 7.15 4.42
CA GLN A 74 10.34 5.88 3.72
C GLN A 74 9.29 6.04 2.62
N PRO A 75 9.41 5.30 1.50
CA PRO A 75 8.39 5.30 0.47
C PRO A 75 7.07 4.71 1.01
N CYS A 76 6.01 5.53 1.01
CA CYS A 76 4.68 5.11 1.43
C CYS A 76 3.99 4.21 0.39
N PHE A 77 2.79 3.73 0.71
CA PHE A 77 2.01 2.85 -0.19
C PHE A 77 1.68 3.44 -1.55
N ARG A 78 1.69 4.77 -1.72
CA ARG A 78 1.57 5.40 -3.05
C ARG A 78 2.67 4.95 -4.02
N SER A 79 3.85 4.60 -3.51
CA SER A 79 4.98 4.10 -4.30
C SER A 79 5.04 2.57 -4.37
N SER A 80 4.14 1.87 -3.67
CA SER A 80 4.17 0.40 -3.61
C SER A 80 3.79 -0.22 -4.96
N PRO A 81 4.40 -1.35 -5.35
CA PRO A 81 3.94 -2.10 -6.51
C PRO A 81 2.46 -2.52 -6.41
N LEU A 82 1.88 -2.62 -5.21
CA LEU A 82 0.45 -2.89 -5.01
C LEU A 82 -0.43 -1.87 -5.75
N THR A 83 -0.19 -0.57 -5.52
CA THR A 83 -0.96 0.50 -6.17
C THR A 83 -0.51 0.78 -7.60
N LYS A 84 0.77 0.48 -7.91
CA LYS A 84 1.38 0.84 -9.20
C LYS A 84 1.22 -0.19 -10.30
N ARG A 85 1.12 -1.47 -9.93
CA ARG A 85 1.19 -2.59 -10.88
C ARG A 85 0.09 -3.62 -10.67
N TYR A 86 -0.22 -3.96 -9.43
CA TYR A 86 -1.04 -5.12 -9.09
C TYR A 86 -2.52 -4.80 -8.87
N GLY A 87 -2.96 -3.57 -9.12
CA GLY A 87 -4.38 -3.25 -9.10
C GLY A 87 -5.00 -3.17 -7.69
N TRP A 88 -4.22 -2.83 -6.66
CA TRP A 88 -4.71 -2.72 -5.29
C TRP A 88 -4.78 -1.26 -4.83
N GLY A 89 -5.98 -0.78 -4.50
CA GLY A 89 -6.19 0.45 -3.76
C GLY A 89 -5.91 0.22 -2.27
N VAL A 90 -5.47 1.27 -1.56
CA VAL A 90 -5.18 1.22 -0.12
C VAL A 90 -6.05 2.22 0.60
N HIS A 91 -6.86 1.75 1.55
CA HIS A 91 -7.62 2.61 2.44
C HIS A 91 -6.93 2.69 3.80
N SER A 92 -6.82 3.88 4.36
CA SER A 92 -6.38 4.12 5.74
C SER A 92 -7.55 4.68 6.54
N ASN A 93 -7.94 3.99 7.61
CA ASN A 93 -9.02 4.43 8.50
C ASN A 93 -8.58 5.58 9.41
N ALA A 94 -9.50 6.08 10.25
CA ALA A 94 -9.23 7.14 11.24
C ALA A 94 -8.14 6.78 12.27
N GLU A 95 -7.86 5.49 12.49
CA GLU A 95 -6.79 5.02 13.38
C GLU A 95 -5.43 4.84 12.67
N GLY A 96 -5.37 5.10 11.36
CA GLY A 96 -4.18 4.93 10.54
C GLY A 96 -3.85 3.47 10.18
N ARG A 97 -4.79 2.56 10.44
CA ARG A 97 -4.72 1.16 10.00
C ARG A 97 -5.17 1.05 8.56
N ILE A 98 -4.60 0.10 7.83
CA ILE A 98 -4.80 -0.02 6.39
C ILE A 98 -5.47 -1.32 5.96
N ALA A 99 -6.21 -1.23 4.86
CA ALA A 99 -6.77 -2.36 4.13
C ALA A 99 -6.51 -2.17 2.63
N ILE A 100 -6.47 -3.28 1.89
CA ILE A 100 -6.34 -3.26 0.42
C ILE A 100 -7.63 -3.73 -0.24
N TYR A 101 -7.99 -3.07 -1.34
CA TYR A 101 -9.18 -3.38 -2.12
C TYR A 101 -8.81 -3.51 -3.59
N ALA A 102 -9.28 -4.56 -4.23
CA ALA A 102 -9.00 -4.83 -5.63
C ALA A 102 -9.70 -3.79 -6.51
N VAL A 103 -9.00 -3.26 -7.52
CA VAL A 103 -9.63 -2.40 -8.51
C VAL A 103 -10.80 -3.13 -9.17
N GLY A 104 -11.94 -2.44 -9.26
CA GLY A 104 -13.18 -3.00 -9.80
C GLY A 104 -14.05 -3.74 -8.79
N SER A 105 -13.63 -3.88 -7.52
CA SER A 105 -14.54 -4.34 -6.47
C SER A 105 -15.52 -3.24 -6.05
N ASP A 106 -16.65 -3.63 -5.47
CA ASP A 106 -17.67 -2.68 -4.99
C ASP A 106 -17.09 -1.77 -3.89
N GLU A 107 -16.30 -2.32 -2.97
CA GLU A 107 -15.65 -1.54 -1.90
C GLU A 107 -14.65 -0.54 -2.47
N TYR A 108 -13.87 -0.94 -3.48
CA TYR A 108 -12.96 -0.01 -4.16
C TYR A 108 -13.74 1.16 -4.78
N CYS A 109 -14.85 0.87 -5.46
CA CYS A 109 -15.67 1.90 -6.10
C CYS A 109 -16.30 2.84 -5.07
N GLN A 110 -16.79 2.30 -3.95
CA GLN A 110 -17.34 3.08 -2.85
C GLN A 110 -16.27 4.02 -2.25
N LEU A 111 -15.10 3.48 -1.90
CA LEU A 111 -14.01 4.26 -1.31
C LEU A 111 -13.44 5.31 -2.27
N ALA A 112 -13.41 5.01 -3.57
CA ALA A 112 -12.98 5.96 -4.60
C ALA A 112 -13.97 7.11 -4.81
N ALA A 113 -15.26 6.88 -4.53
CA ALA A 113 -16.32 7.89 -4.64
C ALA A 113 -16.58 8.63 -3.33
N ASP A 114 -16.04 8.16 -2.20
CA ASP A 114 -16.24 8.75 -0.89
C ASP A 114 -15.49 10.09 -0.76
N THR A 115 -16.25 11.19 -0.73
CA THR A 115 -15.72 12.55 -0.61
C THR A 115 -15.32 12.93 0.80
N SER A 116 -15.68 12.13 1.81
CA SER A 116 -15.22 12.31 3.19
C SER A 116 -13.76 11.87 3.37
N LEU A 117 -13.28 10.97 2.50
CA LEU A 117 -11.90 10.50 2.49
C LEU A 117 -11.01 11.44 1.68
N LYS A 118 -9.78 11.60 2.15
CA LYS A 118 -8.72 12.20 1.36
C LYS A 118 -8.38 11.28 0.19
N GLN A 119 -8.64 11.75 -1.02
CA GLN A 119 -8.39 11.00 -2.24
C GLN A 119 -6.95 11.23 -2.75
N LEU A 120 -6.17 10.16 -2.81
CA LEU A 120 -4.81 10.12 -3.35
C LEU A 120 -4.71 9.07 -4.46
N LYS A 121 -3.68 9.17 -5.29
CA LYS A 121 -3.36 8.17 -6.31
C LYS A 121 -1.97 7.59 -6.09
N GLY A 122 -1.81 6.33 -6.47
CA GLY A 122 -0.53 5.68 -6.67
C GLY A 122 0.36 6.53 -7.60
N MET A 123 1.65 6.56 -7.31
CA MET A 123 2.64 7.26 -8.12
C MET A 123 2.82 6.52 -9.44
N ARG A 124 2.97 7.27 -10.53
CA ARG A 124 3.21 6.68 -11.85
C ARG A 124 4.48 5.83 -11.87
N SER A 125 4.47 4.78 -12.68
CA SER A 125 5.63 3.91 -12.90
C SER A 125 6.60 4.51 -13.89
N THR A 126 6.09 5.21 -14.89
CA THR A 126 6.89 6.02 -15.82
C THR A 126 7.06 7.44 -15.27
N ARG A 127 8.30 7.93 -15.23
CA ARG A 127 8.54 9.37 -15.11
C ARG A 127 8.14 9.98 -16.45
N ALA A 128 7.22 10.94 -16.44
CA ALA A 128 7.01 11.78 -17.62
C ALA A 128 8.36 12.47 -17.90
N GLY A 129 8.99 12.11 -19.02
CA GLY A 129 10.16 12.78 -19.54
C GLY A 129 9.79 14.10 -20.20
#